data_AF-A0A957XLX7-F1
#
_entry.id   AF-A0A957XLX7-F1
#
_cell.length_a   1.000
_cell.length_b   1.000
_cell.length_c   1.000
_cell.angle_alpha   90.00
_cell.angle_beta   90.00
_cell.angle_gamma   90.00
#
_symmetry.space_group_name_H-M   'P 1'
#
loop_
_entity.id
_entity.type
_entity.pdbx_description
1 polymer ?
#
loop_
_entity_poly.entity_id
_entity_poly.type
_entity_poly.pdbx_seq_one_letter_code
_entity_poly.pdbx_strand_id
1 'polypeptide(L)'
;MIVTCFKCKRHSELDPVFVGFELHKLKKKKPSHYQAVCPACRAVTKVSVKEMQDELDQAAEDIQKMIAEYEEEKAKAKAEKKAQAKEKVKSKAKAKPKV
;
A
#
# COMPACT_ATOMS: atom_id res chain seq x y z
N MET A 1 9.90 14.46 -4.31
CA MET A 1 9.33 15.59 -3.54
C MET A 1 10.02 15.78 -2.20
N ILE A 2 10.27 17.02 -1.77
CA ILE A 2 10.83 17.32 -0.43
C ILE A 2 9.72 17.84 0.48
N VAL A 3 9.59 17.25 1.67
CA VAL A 3 8.62 17.68 2.68
C VAL A 3 9.33 18.02 3.98
N THR A 4 8.93 19.13 4.60
CA THR A 4 9.41 19.56 5.90
C THR A 4 8.54 19.00 7.02
N CYS A 5 9.16 18.33 7.99
CA CYS A 5 8.45 17.91 9.19
C CYS A 5 8.12 19.13 10.08
N PHE A 6 6.84 19.35 10.37
CA PHE A 6 6.41 20.46 11.24
C PHE A 6 6.95 20.38 12.67
N LYS A 7 7.31 19.18 13.16
CA LYS A 7 7.78 19.00 14.54
C LYS A 7 9.27 19.29 14.70
N CYS A 8 10.11 18.69 13.86
CA CYS A 8 11.58 18.81 13.98
C CYS A 8 12.23 19.68 12.91
N LYS A 9 11.43 20.26 11.99
CA LYS A 9 11.85 21.11 10.87
C LYS A 9 12.85 20.49 9.89
N ARG A 10 13.08 19.18 10.00
CA ARG A 10 13.93 18.46 9.04
C ARG A 10 13.18 18.20 7.74
N HIS A 11 13.92 18.25 6.65
CA HIS A 11 13.47 17.83 5.35
C HIS A 11 13.60 16.31 5.20
N SER A 12 12.61 15.73 4.54
CA SER A 12 12.62 14.33 4.13
C SER A 12 12.13 14.25 2.70
N GLU A 13 12.83 13.45 1.90
CA GLU A 13 12.38 13.12 0.56
C GLU A 13 11.28 12.07 0.63
N LEU A 14 10.24 12.28 -0.15
CA LEU A 14 9.16 11.34 -0.37
C LEU A 14 9.22 10.86 -1.81
N ASP A 15 9.10 9.54 -1.97
CA ASP A 15 9.05 8.88 -3.26
C ASP A 15 7.64 9.00 -3.86
N PRO A 16 7.47 9.61 -5.04
CA PRO A 16 6.16 9.85 -5.63
C PRO A 16 5.46 8.54 -6.02
N VAL A 17 6.21 7.51 -6.43
CA VAL A 17 5.64 6.21 -6.79
C VAL A 17 5.03 5.53 -5.58
N PHE A 18 5.77 5.50 -4.47
CA PHE A 18 5.32 4.94 -3.20
C PHE A 18 4.12 5.72 -2.63
N VAL A 19 4.17 7.06 -2.64
CA VAL A 19 3.06 7.91 -2.18
C VAL A 19 1.81 7.66 -3.03
N GLY A 20 1.94 7.66 -4.37
CA GLY A 20 0.83 7.38 -5.28
C GLY A 20 0.21 6.00 -5.06
N PHE A 21 1.05 4.99 -4.86
CA PHE A 21 0.61 3.63 -4.53
C PHE A 21 -0.13 3.56 -3.18
N GLU A 22 0.37 4.23 -2.13
CA GLU A 22 -0.33 4.29 -0.84
C GLU A 22 -1.65 5.05 -0.94
N LEU A 23 -1.71 6.14 -1.69
CA LEU A 23 -2.94 6.88 -1.96
C LEU A 23 -3.97 6.00 -2.67
N HIS A 24 -3.56 5.16 -3.62
CA HIS A 24 -4.44 4.21 -4.31
C HIS A 24 -5.00 3.12 -3.37
N LYS A 25 -4.24 2.72 -2.35
CA LYS A 25 -4.72 1.77 -1.32
C LYS A 25 -5.80 2.35 -0.40
N LEU A 26 -5.92 3.68 -0.33
CA LEU A 26 -6.94 4.31 0.51
C LEU A 26 -8.34 4.03 -0.06
N LYS A 27 -9.30 3.72 0.83
CA LYS A 27 -10.71 3.51 0.45
C LYS A 27 -11.41 4.79 -0.08
N LYS A 28 -10.71 5.92 -0.15
CA LYS A 28 -11.26 7.21 -0.56
C LYS A 28 -10.92 7.45 -2.03
N LYS A 29 -11.94 7.73 -2.85
CA LYS A 29 -11.76 8.03 -4.29
C LYS A 29 -10.86 9.24 -4.58
N LYS A 30 -10.84 10.24 -3.69
CA LYS A 30 -10.06 11.48 -3.83
C LYS A 30 -9.48 11.90 -2.47
N PRO A 31 -8.32 11.35 -2.07
CA PRO A 31 -7.65 11.80 -0.84
C PRO A 31 -7.14 13.23 -1.02
N SER A 32 -7.41 14.09 -0.04
CA SER A 32 -6.90 15.47 -0.05
C SER A 32 -5.50 15.61 0.56
N HIS A 33 -5.12 14.67 1.43
CA HIS A 33 -3.84 14.70 2.13
C HIS A 33 -3.23 13.30 2.23
N TYR A 34 -1.91 13.23 2.16
CA TYR A 34 -1.10 12.08 2.52
C TYR A 34 -0.52 12.26 3.93
N GLN A 35 -0.37 11.17 4.68
CA GLN A 35 0.19 11.18 6.03
C GLN A 35 1.62 10.64 5.99
N ALA A 36 2.60 11.53 5.83
CA ALA A 36 4.00 11.17 5.81
C ALA A 36 4.55 11.02 7.23
N VAL A 37 5.32 9.97 7.48
CA VAL A 37 6.01 9.78 8.76
C VAL A 37 7.42 10.34 8.66
N CYS A 38 7.78 11.29 9.53
CA CYS A 38 9.13 11.83 9.56
C CYS A 38 10.14 10.75 10.00
N PRO A 39 11.19 10.45 9.22
CA PRO A 39 12.16 9.41 9.58
C PRO A 39 12.98 9.76 10.84
N ALA A 40 13.14 11.05 11.13
CA ALA A 40 13.95 11.51 12.25
C ALA A 40 13.22 11.48 13.61
N CYS A 41 11.99 12.00 13.65
CA CYS A 41 11.25 12.16 14.91
C CYS A 41 9.96 11.35 14.98
N ARG A 42 9.65 10.58 13.92
CA ARG A 42 8.45 9.74 13.76
C ARG A 42 7.12 10.48 13.88
N ALA A 43 7.14 11.81 13.85
CA ALA A 43 5.92 12.62 13.81
C ALA A 43 5.23 12.46 12.45
N VAL A 44 3.90 12.37 12.47
CA VAL A 44 3.08 12.35 11.26
C VAL A 44 2.89 13.78 10.76
N THR A 45 3.25 14.00 9.50
CA THR A 45 3.10 15.25 8.78
C THR A 45 2.06 15.07 7.69
N LYS A 46 1.05 15.94 7.65
CA LYS A 46 0.05 15.93 6.58
C LYS A 46 0.59 16.74 5.41
N VAL A 47 0.64 16.12 4.24
CA VAL A 47 1.09 16.73 2.99
C VAL A 47 -0.10 16.82 2.04
N SER A 48 -0.32 17.98 1.44
CA SER A 48 -1.44 18.18 0.52
C SER A 48 -1.20 17.40 -0.77
N VAL A 49 -2.17 16.57 -1.17
CA VAL A 49 -2.08 15.82 -2.44
C VAL A 49 -2.06 16.78 -3.63
N LYS A 50 -2.72 17.95 -3.50
CA LYS A 50 -2.71 18.97 -4.53
C LYS A 50 -1.32 19.57 -4.76
N GLU A 51 -0.51 19.71 -3.71
CA GLU A 51 0.86 20.23 -3.85
C GLU A 51 1.81 19.21 -4.47
N MET A 52 1.54 17.92 -4.28
CA MET A 52 2.32 16.81 -4.86
C MET A 52 1.80 16.38 -6.24
N GLN A 53 0.74 17.01 -6.76
CA GLN A 53 -0.02 16.51 -7.91
C GLN A 53 0.83 16.43 -9.19
N ASP A 54 1.74 17.39 -9.39
CA ASP A 54 2.62 17.43 -10.56
C ASP A 54 3.61 16.24 -10.55
N GLU A 55 4.27 16.01 -9.41
CA GLU A 55 5.19 14.88 -9.24
C GLU A 55 4.48 13.52 -9.31
N LEU A 56 3.24 13.44 -8.83
CA LEU A 56 2.41 12.25 -8.94
C LEU A 56 1.97 11.97 -10.39
N ASP A 57 1.72 13.02 -11.18
CA ASP A 57 1.36 12.89 -12.60
C ASP A 57 2.56 12.43 -13.44
N GLN A 58 3.75 13.00 -13.18
CA GLN A 58 4.99 12.58 -13.81
C GLN A 58 5.33 11.11 -13.53
N ALA A 59 5.01 10.62 -12.33
CA ALA A 59 5.25 9.23 -11.92
C ALA A 59 4.04 8.31 -12.18
N ALA A 60 3.02 8.75 -12.92
CA ALA A 60 1.75 8.03 -13.03
C ALA A 60 1.91 6.62 -13.64
N GLU A 61 2.76 6.47 -14.65
CA GLU A 61 3.00 5.16 -15.30
C GLU A 61 3.66 4.17 -14.34
N ASP A 62 4.68 4.59 -13.60
CA ASP A 62 5.35 3.77 -12.59
C ASP A 62 4.42 3.41 -11.42
N ILE A 63 3.57 4.35 -10.99
CA ILE A 63 2.53 4.09 -9.98
C ILE A 63 1.58 3.00 -10.47
N GLN A 64 1.09 3.09 -11.71
CA GLN A 64 0.18 2.08 -12.28
C GLN A 64 0.84 0.70 -12.37
N LYS A 65 2.11 0.65 -12.77
CA LYS A 65 2.87 -0.60 -12.83
C LYS A 65 2.99 -1.25 -11.46
N MET A 66 3.39 -0.49 -10.43
CA MET A 66 3.46 -0.97 -9.04
C MET A 66 2.10 -1.42 -8.50
N ILE A 67 1.01 -0.74 -8.86
CA ILE A 67 -0.35 -1.16 -8.51
C ILE A 67 -0.69 -2.50 -9.15
N ALA A 68 -0.44 -2.65 -10.45
CA ALA A 68 -0.75 -3.88 -11.18
C ALA A 68 0.01 -5.08 -10.62
N GLU A 69 1.32 -4.95 -10.41
CA GLU A 69 2.16 -6.00 -9.81
C GLU A 69 1.63 -6.41 -8.42
N TYR A 70 1.29 -5.43 -7.57
CA TYR A 70 0.73 -5.69 -6.25
C TYR A 70 -0.64 -6.40 -6.29
N GLU A 71 -1.51 -6.04 -7.25
CA GLU A 71 -2.80 -6.71 -7.41
C GLU A 71 -2.66 -8.16 -7.89
N GLU A 72 -1.72 -8.42 -8.81
CA GLU A 72 -1.39 -9.78 -9.25
C GLU A 72 -0.85 -10.64 -8.10
N GLU A 73 0.10 -10.13 -7.32
CA GLU A 73 0.63 -10.84 -6.16
C GLU A 73 -0.47 -11.13 -5.12
N LYS A 74 -1.33 -10.14 -4.85
CA LYS A 74 -2.46 -10.30 -3.94
C LYS A 74 -3.46 -11.34 -4.44
N ALA A 75 -3.70 -11.42 -5.75
CA ALA A 75 -4.56 -12.43 -6.36
C ALA A 75 -3.95 -13.83 -6.23
N LYS A 76 -2.64 -13.99 -6.54
CA LYS A 76 -1.89 -15.24 -6.38
C LYS A 76 -1.91 -15.73 -4.94
N ALA A 77 -1.61 -14.86 -3.97
CA ALA A 77 -1.64 -15.19 -2.56
C ALA A 77 -3.04 -15.62 -2.07
N LYS A 78 -4.11 -15.00 -2.60
CA LYS A 78 -5.49 -15.39 -2.29
C LYS A 78 -5.85 -16.75 -2.90
N ALA A 79 -5.40 -17.05 -4.11
CA ALA A 79 -5.61 -18.34 -4.76
C ALA A 79 -4.90 -19.47 -4.00
N GLU A 80 -3.64 -19.27 -3.61
CA GLU A 80 -2.86 -20.24 -2.85
C GLU A 80 -3.49 -20.52 -1.48
N LYS A 81 -3.88 -19.47 -0.73
CA LYS A 81 -4.59 -19.63 0.55
C LYS A 81 -5.89 -20.43 0.40
N LYS A 82 -6.64 -20.23 -0.69
CA LYS A 82 -7.85 -21.01 -0.99
C LYS A 82 -7.54 -22.47 -1.31
N ALA A 83 -6.48 -22.75 -2.06
CA ALA A 83 -6.05 -24.11 -2.37
C ALA A 83 -5.64 -24.86 -1.09
N GLN A 84 -4.80 -24.25 -0.25
CA GLN A 84 -4.40 -24.80 1.04
C GLN A 84 -5.61 -25.02 1.98
N ALA A 85 -6.58 -24.11 2.00
CA ALA A 85 -7.79 -24.27 2.79
C ALA A 85 -8.64 -25.45 2.31
N LYS A 86 -8.83 -25.62 0.99
CA LYS A 86 -9.55 -26.76 0.41
C LYS A 86 -8.86 -28.09 0.71
N GLU A 87 -7.53 -28.12 0.67
CA GLU A 87 -6.74 -29.31 0.97
C GLU A 87 -6.85 -29.69 2.46
N LYS A 88 -6.70 -28.71 3.37
CA LYS A 88 -6.89 -28.93 4.83
C LYS A 88 -8.28 -29.44 5.18
N VAL A 89 -9.32 -28.98 4.48
CA VAL A 89 -10.71 -29.46 4.66
C VAL A 89 -10.86 -30.90 4.16
N LYS A 90 -10.30 -31.25 2.99
CA LYS A 90 -10.32 -32.63 2.47
C LYS A 90 -9.58 -33.62 3.38
N SER A 91 -8.44 -33.23 3.94
CA SER A 91 -7.65 -34.08 4.83
C SER A 91 -8.33 -34.31 6.18
N LYS A 92 -9.01 -33.29 6.75
CA LYS A 92 -9.80 -33.45 7.98
C LYS A 92 -11.06 -34.31 7.80
N ALA A 93 -11.68 -34.27 6.63
CA ALA A 93 -12.85 -35.10 6.32
C ALA A 93 -12.50 -36.60 6.18
N LYS A 94 -11.27 -36.93 5.77
CA LYS A 94 -10.78 -38.32 5.66
C LYS A 94 -10.25 -38.92 6.97
N ALA A 95 -10.03 -38.10 8.00
CA ALA A 95 -9.40 -38.52 9.27
C ALA A 95 -10.39 -38.82 10.41
N LYS A 96 -11.71 -38.82 10.17
CA LYS A 96 -12.70 -39.35 11.14
C LYS A 96 -12.96 -40.84 10.86
N PRO A 97 -12.34 -41.79 11.57
CA PRO A 97 -12.80 -43.16 11.57
C PRO A 97 -14.20 -43.21 12.22
N LYS A 98 -15.10 -43.94 11.56
CA LYS A 98 -16.39 -44.38 12.10
C LYS A 98 -16.08 -45.24 13.33
N VAL A 99 -16.49 -44.79 14.52
CA VAL A 99 -16.62 -45.63 15.72
C VAL A 99 -18.03 -46.20 15.72
#